data_AF-A0AAV4CXR9-F1
#
_entry.id   AF-A0AAV4CXR9-F1
#
_cell.length_a   1.000
_cell.length_b   1.000
_cell.length_c   1.000
_cell.angle_alpha   90.00
_cell.angle_beta   90.00
_cell.angle_gamma   90.00
#
_symmetry.space_group_name_H-M   'P 1'
#
loop_
_entity.id
_entity.type
_entity.pdbx_description
1 polymer ?
#
loop_
_entity_poly.entity_id
_entity_poly.type
_entity_poly.pdbx_seq_one_letter_code
_entity_poly.pdbx_strand_id
1 'polypeptide(L)'
;MFAGIIDKSRNGGMASGVPGEVMGLWKIHSQLGKLPWPYFDENGNVKPVGSLIQLPELTKTLQAIADNPNCFYDGCLSKDTVADLTEEGGIITVEDLKNYQVKWTSPTMLALPGGYKLYSMPAPGSGPVLSYILSILAGYNMQPSDVATKEREIITYHRIIEAFKFAFAKRTEMGDEFFVDISQMVINMTSMEYGEMMRGLIDDSKTQPTSYYNAVTDNAGNSHLSVIDGQGSVVSITSAINTYFGSKVSELALCSTT
;
A
#
# COMPACT_ATOMS: atom_id res chain seq x y z
N MET A 1 3.35 -19.59 -12.11
CA MET A 1 3.00 -18.18 -11.83
C MET A 1 4.17 -17.24 -12.12
N PHE A 2 5.41 -17.53 -11.66
CA PHE A 2 6.58 -16.68 -11.91
C PHE A 2 7.23 -16.80 -13.30
N ALA A 3 7.00 -17.90 -14.04
CA ALA A 3 7.65 -18.13 -15.34
C ALA A 3 7.57 -16.93 -16.32
N GLY A 4 6.37 -16.33 -16.46
CA GLY A 4 6.20 -15.15 -17.31
C GLY A 4 6.80 -13.86 -16.78
N ILE A 5 7.10 -13.77 -15.48
CA ILE A 5 7.82 -12.64 -14.86
C ILE A 5 9.34 -12.85 -15.02
N ILE A 6 9.83 -14.08 -14.85
CA ILE A 6 11.23 -14.44 -15.07
C ILE A 6 11.64 -14.13 -16.50
N ASP A 7 10.82 -14.49 -17.49
CA ASP A 7 11.07 -14.13 -18.89
C ASP A 7 11.06 -12.62 -19.13
N LYS A 8 10.19 -11.86 -18.45
CA LYS A 8 10.16 -10.39 -18.53
C LYS A 8 11.36 -9.74 -17.85
N SER A 9 11.83 -10.26 -16.73
CA SER A 9 13.04 -9.76 -16.04
C SER A 9 14.31 -10.09 -16.81
N ARG A 10 14.36 -11.28 -17.45
CA ARG A 10 15.48 -11.76 -18.27
C ARG A 10 15.57 -11.04 -19.62
N ASN A 11 14.46 -10.97 -20.35
CA ASN A 11 14.41 -10.34 -21.67
C ASN A 11 14.30 -8.82 -21.56
N GLY A 12 13.75 -8.31 -20.47
CA GLY A 12 13.61 -6.88 -20.18
C GLY A 12 12.32 -6.26 -20.70
N GLY A 13 11.92 -5.15 -20.08
CA GLY A 13 10.88 -4.25 -20.58
C GLY A 13 11.48 -3.06 -21.33
N MET A 14 10.71 -2.44 -22.22
CA MET A 14 11.09 -1.14 -22.79
C MET A 14 10.99 -0.06 -21.72
N ALA A 15 12.01 0.79 -21.62
CA ALA A 15 11.97 1.94 -20.73
C ALA A 15 10.76 2.83 -21.06
N SER A 16 9.82 2.93 -20.12
CA SER A 16 8.70 3.87 -20.14
C SER A 16 8.69 4.65 -18.83
N GLY A 17 8.79 5.98 -18.89
CA GLY A 17 8.74 6.82 -17.71
C GLY A 17 8.64 8.29 -18.09
N VAL A 18 8.08 9.10 -17.19
CA VAL A 18 8.14 10.56 -17.32
C VAL A 18 9.59 10.97 -16.98
N PRO A 19 10.31 11.71 -17.86
CA PRO A 19 11.74 11.99 -17.66
C PRO A 19 12.10 12.59 -16.29
N GLY A 20 11.21 13.39 -15.71
CA GLY A 20 11.40 13.97 -14.36
C GLY A 20 11.33 12.95 -13.23
N GLU A 21 10.52 11.90 -13.37
CA GLU A 21 10.44 10.81 -12.39
C GLU A 21 11.74 10.01 -12.44
N VAL A 22 12.16 9.54 -13.61
CA VAL A 22 13.42 8.79 -13.78
C VAL A 22 14.64 9.57 -13.25
N MET A 23 14.68 10.89 -13.47
CA MET A 23 15.76 11.76 -12.98
C MET A 23 15.69 11.99 -11.46
N GLY A 24 14.50 12.17 -10.89
CA GLY A 24 14.31 12.27 -9.44
C GLY A 24 14.73 10.97 -8.74
N LEU A 25 14.36 9.86 -9.35
CA LEU A 25 14.79 8.54 -8.91
C LEU A 25 16.33 8.42 -9.01
N TRP A 26 16.99 8.89 -10.11
CA TRP A 26 18.47 8.92 -10.27
C TRP A 26 19.18 9.54 -9.10
N LYS A 27 18.71 10.71 -8.72
CA LYS A 27 19.30 11.47 -7.64
C LYS A 27 19.24 10.73 -6.30
N ILE A 28 18.21 9.92 -6.09
CA ILE A 28 18.08 9.08 -4.90
C ILE A 28 19.08 7.93 -4.95
N HIS A 29 19.16 7.23 -6.08
CA HIS A 29 20.11 6.12 -6.25
C HIS A 29 21.57 6.59 -6.22
N SER A 30 21.92 7.75 -6.81
CA SER A 30 23.29 8.24 -6.78
C SER A 30 23.77 8.61 -5.38
N GLN A 31 22.85 8.85 -4.45
CA GLN A 31 23.15 9.14 -3.05
C GLN A 31 23.18 7.89 -2.17
N LEU A 32 22.36 6.87 -2.49
CA LEU A 32 22.05 5.77 -1.56
C LEU A 32 22.18 4.37 -2.18
N GLY A 33 22.27 4.28 -3.51
CA GLY A 33 22.28 3.02 -4.24
C GLY A 33 23.68 2.43 -4.36
N LYS A 34 23.80 1.13 -4.10
CA LYS A 34 25.06 0.36 -4.21
C LYS A 34 25.22 -0.38 -5.54
N LEU A 35 24.13 -0.61 -6.28
CA LEU A 35 24.13 -1.40 -7.51
C LEU A 35 24.13 -0.55 -8.78
N PRO A 36 24.67 -1.04 -9.90
CA PRO A 36 24.44 -0.40 -11.20
C PRO A 36 22.94 -0.36 -11.48
N TRP A 37 22.41 0.86 -11.62
CA TRP A 37 20.98 1.01 -11.82
C TRP A 37 20.62 0.78 -13.30
N PRO A 38 19.67 -0.12 -13.64
CA PRO A 38 19.56 -0.63 -15.01
C PRO A 38 19.00 0.39 -16.00
N TYR A 39 18.56 1.55 -15.52
CA TYR A 39 18.10 2.70 -16.30
C TYR A 39 19.23 3.60 -16.78
N PHE A 40 20.48 3.31 -16.41
CA PHE A 40 21.66 4.06 -16.83
C PHE A 40 22.52 3.24 -17.78
N ASP A 41 23.13 3.90 -18.75
CA ASP A 41 24.17 3.31 -19.59
C ASP A 41 25.51 3.24 -18.84
N GLU A 42 26.51 2.64 -19.49
CA GLU A 42 27.87 2.52 -18.97
C GLU A 42 28.56 3.88 -18.69
N ASN A 43 28.04 4.96 -19.25
CA ASN A 43 28.55 6.32 -19.07
C ASN A 43 27.78 7.10 -17.99
N GLY A 44 26.82 6.47 -17.31
CA GLY A 44 25.99 7.11 -16.29
C GLY A 44 24.93 8.06 -16.87
N ASN A 45 24.57 7.93 -18.14
CA ASN A 45 23.43 8.64 -18.74
C ASN A 45 22.15 7.82 -18.64
N VAL A 46 21.01 8.49 -18.51
CA VAL A 46 19.69 7.84 -18.56
C VAL A 46 19.54 7.18 -19.93
N LYS A 47 19.22 5.88 -19.95
CA LYS A 47 18.91 5.14 -21.16
C LYS A 47 17.71 5.78 -21.89
N PRO A 48 17.79 6.02 -23.21
CA PRO A 48 16.67 6.56 -23.98
C PRO A 48 15.39 5.74 -23.86
N VAL A 49 14.24 6.40 -24.04
CA VAL A 49 12.94 5.72 -24.15
C VAL A 49 13.00 4.64 -25.23
N GLY A 50 12.46 3.46 -24.94
CA GLY A 50 12.55 2.30 -25.82
C GLY A 50 13.80 1.44 -25.65
N SER A 51 14.78 1.86 -24.83
CA SER A 51 15.93 1.01 -24.50
C SER A 51 15.51 -0.21 -23.69
N LEU A 52 16.27 -1.30 -23.85
CA LEU A 52 16.09 -2.51 -23.08
C LEU A 52 16.58 -2.33 -21.64
N ILE A 53 15.70 -2.63 -20.67
CA ILE A 53 16.02 -2.63 -19.24
C ILE A 53 16.04 -4.08 -18.77
N GLN A 54 17.21 -4.58 -18.38
CA GLN A 54 17.40 -5.94 -17.88
C GLN A 54 17.80 -5.92 -16.40
N LEU A 55 17.27 -6.89 -15.64
CA LEU A 55 17.49 -7.03 -14.21
C LEU A 55 17.97 -8.47 -13.92
N PRO A 56 19.23 -8.80 -14.25
CA PRO A 56 19.73 -10.18 -14.16
C PRO A 56 19.74 -10.71 -12.72
N GLU A 57 20.06 -9.87 -11.74
CA GLU A 57 20.07 -10.29 -10.32
C GLU A 57 18.66 -10.56 -9.80
N LEU A 58 17.70 -9.67 -10.08
CA LEU A 58 16.28 -9.94 -9.78
C LEU A 58 15.78 -11.21 -10.47
N THR A 59 16.27 -11.50 -11.67
CA THR A 59 15.90 -12.73 -12.38
C THR A 59 16.35 -13.97 -11.60
N LYS A 60 17.57 -13.96 -11.05
CA LYS A 60 18.08 -15.06 -10.21
C LYS A 60 17.26 -15.21 -8.92
N THR A 61 16.96 -14.10 -8.25
CA THR A 61 16.12 -14.10 -7.04
C THR A 61 14.73 -14.67 -7.33
N LEU A 62 14.07 -14.22 -8.41
CA LEU A 62 12.76 -14.72 -8.80
C LEU A 62 12.78 -16.20 -9.21
N GLN A 63 13.87 -16.67 -9.84
CA GLN A 63 14.05 -18.08 -10.16
C GLN A 63 14.19 -18.92 -8.88
N ALA A 64 15.03 -18.50 -7.93
CA ALA A 64 15.20 -19.18 -6.65
C ALA A 64 13.87 -19.28 -5.87
N ILE A 65 13.06 -18.21 -5.86
CA ILE A 65 11.72 -18.21 -5.25
C ILE A 65 10.76 -19.14 -6.01
N ALA A 66 10.83 -19.17 -7.34
CA ALA A 66 9.99 -20.05 -8.16
C ALA A 66 10.30 -21.53 -7.93
N ASP A 67 11.57 -21.87 -7.71
CA ASP A 67 12.02 -23.24 -7.45
C ASP A 67 11.67 -23.66 -6.02
N ASN A 68 11.88 -22.78 -5.03
CA ASN A 68 11.48 -23.00 -3.65
C ASN A 68 11.18 -21.67 -2.95
N PRO A 69 9.91 -21.32 -2.69
CA PRO A 69 9.57 -20.04 -2.04
C PRO A 69 10.12 -19.92 -0.62
N ASN A 70 10.37 -21.06 0.05
CA ASN A 70 10.91 -21.07 1.40
C ASN A 70 12.38 -20.61 1.46
N CYS A 71 13.09 -20.55 0.32
CA CYS A 71 14.48 -20.09 0.31
C CYS A 71 14.65 -18.62 0.72
N PHE A 72 13.60 -17.80 0.55
CA PHE A 72 13.55 -16.42 0.99
C PHE A 72 13.49 -16.29 2.52
N TYR A 73 12.77 -17.18 3.19
CA TYR A 73 12.56 -17.13 4.64
C TYR A 73 13.59 -17.96 5.42
N ASP A 74 13.90 -19.16 4.93
CA ASP A 74 14.79 -20.14 5.57
C ASP A 74 15.73 -20.76 4.52
N GLY A 75 16.67 -19.96 4.01
CA GLY A 75 17.56 -20.36 2.94
C GLY A 75 18.70 -19.39 2.64
N CYS A 76 19.29 -19.53 1.45
CA CYS A 76 20.41 -18.68 1.03
C CYS A 76 20.00 -17.22 0.80
N LEU A 77 18.81 -16.97 0.21
CA LEU A 77 18.29 -15.61 0.06
C LEU A 77 18.09 -14.94 1.42
N SER A 78 17.56 -15.65 2.42
CA SER A 78 17.41 -15.14 3.79
C SER A 78 18.74 -14.64 4.38
N LYS A 79 19.83 -15.40 4.18
CA LYS A 79 21.17 -15.04 4.67
C LYS A 79 21.76 -13.84 3.92
N ASP A 80 21.63 -13.83 2.60
CA ASP A 80 22.13 -12.73 1.77
C ASP A 80 21.38 -11.42 2.11
N THR A 81 20.04 -11.47 2.20
CA THR A 81 19.19 -10.37 2.63
C THR A 81 19.61 -9.81 4.00
N VAL A 82 19.82 -10.67 5.01
CA VAL A 82 20.21 -10.22 6.34
C VAL A 82 21.62 -9.65 6.37
N ALA A 83 22.55 -10.19 5.57
CA ALA A 83 23.90 -9.64 5.44
C ALA A 83 23.86 -8.22 4.86
N ASP A 84 23.13 -8.02 3.76
CA ASP A 84 22.95 -6.72 3.10
C ASP A 84 22.29 -5.71 4.05
N LEU A 85 21.24 -6.12 4.77
CA LEU A 85 20.58 -5.27 5.76
C LEU A 85 21.50 -4.92 6.94
N THR A 86 22.30 -5.87 7.42
CA THR A 86 23.24 -5.64 8.54
C THR A 86 24.33 -4.66 8.14
N GLU A 87 24.82 -4.72 6.90
CA GLU A 87 25.82 -3.76 6.38
C GLU A 87 25.28 -2.32 6.38
N GLU A 88 23.97 -2.14 6.17
CA GLU A 88 23.28 -0.85 6.25
C GLU A 88 22.83 -0.45 7.67
N GLY A 89 23.22 -1.22 8.69
CA GLY A 89 22.80 -0.97 10.08
C GLY A 89 21.36 -1.36 10.39
N GLY A 90 20.77 -2.25 9.59
CA GLY A 90 19.46 -2.86 9.82
C GLY A 90 19.44 -3.79 11.03
N ILE A 91 18.24 -4.02 11.56
CA ILE A 91 18.01 -4.82 12.79
C ILE A 91 17.36 -6.18 12.52
N ILE A 92 17.01 -6.46 11.25
CA ILE A 92 16.33 -7.69 10.85
C ILE A 92 17.34 -8.84 10.85
N THR A 93 16.97 -9.95 11.48
CA THR A 93 17.79 -11.16 11.59
C THR A 93 17.24 -12.30 10.73
N VAL A 94 18.05 -13.35 10.52
CA VAL A 94 17.60 -14.58 9.84
C VAL A 94 16.44 -15.23 10.62
N GLU A 95 16.45 -15.10 11.94
CA GLU A 95 15.41 -15.66 12.80
C GLU A 95 14.09 -14.90 12.66
N ASP A 96 14.13 -13.58 12.41
CA ASP A 96 12.93 -12.79 12.11
C ASP A 96 12.29 -13.23 10.78
N LEU A 97 13.11 -13.44 9.74
CA LEU A 97 12.63 -13.94 8.44
C LEU A 97 12.07 -15.36 8.57
N LYS A 98 12.77 -16.24 9.28
CA LYS A 98 12.38 -17.64 9.47
C LYS A 98 11.07 -17.79 10.24
N ASN A 99 10.85 -16.95 11.26
CA ASN A 99 9.66 -16.99 12.09
C ASN A 99 8.48 -16.20 11.52
N TYR A 100 8.67 -15.47 10.41
CA TYR A 100 7.58 -14.76 9.77
C TYR A 100 6.53 -15.72 9.24
N GLN A 101 5.26 -15.45 9.58
CA GLN A 101 4.12 -16.19 9.04
C GLN A 101 3.02 -15.23 8.61
N VAL A 102 2.41 -15.54 7.46
CA VAL A 102 1.21 -14.84 7.00
C VAL A 102 0.05 -15.19 7.92
N LYS A 103 -0.70 -14.18 8.36
CA LYS A 103 -1.89 -14.37 9.18
C LYS A 103 -3.13 -14.31 8.30
N TRP A 104 -3.93 -15.37 8.37
CA TRP A 104 -5.26 -15.40 7.76
C TRP A 104 -6.26 -14.76 8.73
N THR A 105 -6.89 -13.67 8.30
CA THR A 105 -7.83 -12.93 9.13
C THR A 105 -9.17 -12.78 8.41
N SER A 106 -10.24 -12.67 9.19
CA SER A 106 -11.56 -12.37 8.63
C SER A 106 -11.62 -10.90 8.21
N PRO A 107 -12.24 -10.57 7.07
CA PRO A 107 -12.39 -9.19 6.64
C PRO A 107 -13.31 -8.42 7.60
N THR A 108 -13.10 -7.11 7.67
CA THR A 108 -14.12 -6.20 8.20
C THR A 108 -15.32 -6.18 7.26
N MET A 109 -16.52 -6.09 7.82
CA MET A 109 -17.75 -6.07 7.05
C MET A 109 -18.66 -4.94 7.55
N LEU A 110 -19.11 -4.09 6.63
CA LEU A 110 -20.14 -3.08 6.88
C LEU A 110 -21.32 -3.31 5.93
N ALA A 111 -22.51 -3.45 6.50
CA ALA A 111 -23.74 -3.47 5.73
C ALA A 111 -24.12 -2.03 5.33
N LEU A 112 -24.35 -1.81 4.04
CA LEU A 112 -24.68 -0.51 3.47
C LEU A 112 -26.14 -0.49 2.98
N PRO A 113 -26.77 0.70 2.89
CA PRO A 113 -28.08 0.85 2.27
C PRO A 113 -28.14 0.24 0.86
N GLY A 114 -29.31 -0.26 0.45
CA GLY A 114 -29.48 -0.92 -0.85
C GLY A 114 -29.05 -2.39 -0.88
N GLY A 115 -28.77 -3.00 0.27
CA GLY A 115 -28.42 -4.43 0.38
C GLY A 115 -26.96 -4.75 0.07
N TYR A 116 -26.12 -3.72 -0.09
CA TYR A 116 -24.68 -3.88 -0.34
C TYR A 116 -23.94 -4.25 0.96
N LYS A 117 -22.83 -4.97 0.80
CA LYS A 117 -21.89 -5.28 1.89
C LYS A 117 -20.50 -4.85 1.45
N LEU A 118 -19.88 -3.95 2.22
CA LEU A 118 -18.47 -3.64 2.08
C LEU A 118 -17.67 -4.71 2.83
N TYR A 119 -16.72 -5.35 2.15
CA TYR A 119 -15.68 -6.16 2.77
C TYR A 119 -14.32 -5.45 2.61
N SER A 120 -13.54 -5.38 3.67
CA SER A 120 -12.21 -4.75 3.63
C SER A 120 -11.22 -5.39 4.60
N MET A 121 -9.94 -5.04 4.49
CA MET A 121 -8.90 -5.56 5.38
C MET A 121 -9.14 -5.12 6.83
N PRO A 122 -9.02 -6.01 7.83
CA PRO A 122 -9.07 -5.62 9.24
C PRO A 122 -7.83 -4.80 9.63
N ALA A 123 -7.80 -4.31 10.88
CA ALA A 123 -6.60 -3.73 11.45
C ALA A 123 -5.43 -4.74 11.39
N PRO A 124 -4.18 -4.28 11.23
CA PRO A 124 -3.71 -2.88 11.13
C PRO A 124 -4.02 -2.19 9.79
N GLY A 125 -4.66 -2.87 8.84
CA GLY A 125 -5.15 -2.26 7.60
C GLY A 125 -6.25 -1.19 7.84
N SER A 126 -6.38 -0.24 6.91
CA SER A 126 -7.33 0.88 7.04
C SER A 126 -8.77 0.57 6.57
N GLY A 127 -9.19 -0.70 6.53
CA GLY A 127 -10.57 -1.05 6.17
C GLY A 127 -11.63 -0.53 7.15
N PRO A 128 -11.40 -0.50 8.48
CA PRO A 128 -12.29 0.20 9.42
C PRO A 128 -12.43 1.69 9.10
N VAL A 129 -11.37 2.37 8.68
CA VAL A 129 -11.41 3.79 8.30
C VAL A 129 -12.33 4.01 7.10
N LEU A 130 -12.23 3.15 6.07
CA LEU A 130 -13.13 3.21 4.92
C LEU A 130 -14.59 2.93 5.32
N SER A 131 -14.80 1.93 6.18
CA SER A 131 -16.13 1.61 6.72
C SER A 131 -16.73 2.81 7.45
N TYR A 132 -15.92 3.49 8.25
CA TYR A 132 -16.35 4.64 9.02
C TYR A 132 -16.74 5.81 8.13
N ILE A 133 -15.94 6.12 7.11
CA ILE A 133 -16.29 7.12 6.08
C ILE A 133 -17.66 6.80 5.45
N LEU A 134 -17.84 5.57 4.98
CA LEU A 134 -19.09 5.19 4.31
C LEU A 134 -20.28 5.18 5.26
N SER A 135 -20.08 4.82 6.53
CA SER A 135 -21.15 4.84 7.55
C SER A 135 -21.67 6.26 7.81
N ILE A 136 -20.76 7.26 7.85
CA ILE A 136 -21.12 8.69 7.94
C ILE A 136 -21.91 9.10 6.69
N LEU A 137 -21.35 8.81 5.51
CA LEU A 137 -21.91 9.26 4.24
C LEU A 137 -23.25 8.61 3.88
N ALA A 138 -23.46 7.37 4.30
CA ALA A 138 -24.66 6.59 3.98
C ALA A 138 -25.96 7.29 4.38
N GLY A 139 -25.99 8.03 5.49
CA GLY A 139 -27.22 8.72 5.90
C GLY A 139 -27.51 10.05 5.20
N TYR A 140 -26.62 10.54 4.34
CA TYR A 140 -26.97 11.63 3.43
C TYR A 140 -27.82 11.17 2.24
N ASN A 141 -27.90 9.85 1.99
CA ASN A 141 -28.66 9.26 0.88
C ASN A 141 -28.38 9.96 -0.47
N MET A 142 -27.10 10.17 -0.77
CA MET A 142 -26.66 10.99 -1.91
C MET A 142 -27.28 10.51 -3.23
N GLN A 143 -27.78 11.46 -4.01
CA GLN A 143 -28.41 11.25 -5.31
C GLN A 143 -27.66 12.03 -6.40
N PRO A 144 -27.84 11.68 -7.69
CA PRO A 144 -27.30 12.48 -8.79
C PRO A 144 -27.70 13.96 -8.74
N SER A 145 -28.85 14.28 -8.14
CA SER A 145 -29.32 15.66 -7.95
C SER A 145 -28.48 16.49 -6.98
N ASP A 146 -27.65 15.86 -6.15
CA ASP A 146 -26.80 16.54 -5.15
C ASP A 146 -25.50 17.08 -5.75
N VAL A 147 -25.26 16.82 -7.03
CA VAL A 147 -24.16 17.41 -7.82
C VAL A 147 -24.68 18.11 -9.09
N ALA A 148 -25.99 18.34 -9.18
CA ALA A 148 -26.61 18.93 -10.37
C ALA A 148 -26.42 20.45 -10.49
N THR A 149 -26.11 21.15 -9.38
CA THR A 149 -25.76 22.57 -9.38
C THR A 149 -24.50 22.79 -8.57
N LYS A 150 -23.82 23.91 -8.80
CA LYS A 150 -22.59 24.27 -8.11
C LYS A 150 -22.78 24.34 -6.60
N GLU A 151 -23.91 24.88 -6.13
CA GLU A 151 -24.22 25.02 -4.70
C GLU A 151 -24.37 23.64 -4.04
N ARG A 152 -25.07 22.72 -4.69
CA ARG A 152 -25.26 21.35 -4.18
C ARG A 152 -23.96 20.55 -4.22
N GLU A 153 -23.20 20.69 -5.30
CA GLU A 153 -21.90 20.06 -5.47
C GLU A 153 -20.92 20.49 -4.35
N ILE A 154 -20.89 21.78 -4.01
CA ILE A 154 -20.07 22.31 -2.90
C ILE A 154 -20.45 21.63 -1.58
N ILE A 155 -21.74 21.53 -1.26
CA ILE A 155 -22.20 20.88 -0.02
C ILE A 155 -21.87 19.38 -0.01
N THR A 156 -22.01 18.72 -1.15
CA THR A 156 -21.65 17.30 -1.29
C THR A 156 -20.17 17.07 -1.02
N TYR A 157 -19.27 17.86 -1.64
CA TYR A 157 -17.85 17.75 -1.37
C TYR A 157 -17.49 18.13 0.07
N HIS A 158 -18.14 19.15 0.64
CA HIS A 158 -17.95 19.53 2.04
C HIS A 158 -18.21 18.33 2.97
N ARG A 159 -19.35 17.65 2.81
CA ARG A 159 -19.71 16.47 3.61
C ARG A 159 -18.72 15.31 3.44
N ILE A 160 -18.23 15.08 2.22
CA ILE A 160 -17.19 14.07 1.94
C ILE A 160 -15.88 14.42 2.66
N ILE A 161 -15.46 15.69 2.56
CA ILE A 161 -14.24 16.19 3.20
C ILE A 161 -14.34 16.07 4.73
N GLU A 162 -15.48 16.44 5.32
CA GLU A 162 -15.69 16.32 6.76
C GLU A 162 -15.70 14.86 7.23
N ALA A 163 -16.32 13.95 6.48
CA ALA A 163 -16.26 12.52 6.76
C ALA A 163 -14.82 11.99 6.71
N PHE A 164 -14.01 12.42 5.75
CA PHE A 164 -12.58 12.09 5.69
C PHE A 164 -11.84 12.63 6.92
N LYS A 165 -12.06 13.88 7.33
CA LYS A 165 -11.38 14.44 8.51
C LYS A 165 -11.67 13.62 9.77
N PHE A 166 -12.94 13.27 10.03
CA PHE A 166 -13.31 12.42 11.16
C PHE A 166 -12.69 11.02 11.11
N ALA A 167 -12.60 10.43 9.92
CA ALA A 167 -12.05 9.08 9.78
C ALA A 167 -10.52 9.05 9.86
N PHE A 168 -9.84 9.98 9.20
CA PHE A 168 -8.38 10.09 9.24
C PHE A 168 -7.85 10.53 10.60
N ALA A 169 -8.64 11.30 11.36
CA ALA A 169 -8.43 11.51 12.78
C ALA A 169 -8.32 10.19 13.56
N LYS A 170 -9.31 9.30 13.41
CA LYS A 170 -9.30 8.01 14.10
C LYS A 170 -8.21 7.07 13.60
N ARG A 171 -7.85 7.18 12.32
CA ARG A 171 -6.73 6.42 11.73
C ARG A 171 -5.41 6.65 12.49
N THR A 172 -5.15 7.84 13.02
CA THR A 172 -3.89 8.12 13.75
C THR A 172 -3.81 7.38 15.09
N GLU A 173 -4.96 6.98 15.64
CA GLU A 173 -5.05 6.23 16.90
C GLU A 173 -5.01 4.70 16.65
N MET A 174 -5.00 4.25 15.38
CA MET A 174 -4.93 2.83 15.05
C MET A 174 -3.52 2.26 15.27
N GLY A 175 -3.47 0.98 15.61
CA GLY A 175 -2.23 0.21 15.72
C GLY A 175 -2.45 -1.25 15.38
N ASP A 176 -1.43 -2.06 15.63
CA ASP A 176 -1.52 -3.51 15.50
C ASP A 176 -2.27 -4.09 16.72
N GLU A 177 -3.40 -4.74 16.46
CA GLU A 177 -4.30 -5.31 17.47
C GLU A 177 -3.65 -6.39 18.35
N PHE A 178 -2.53 -6.96 17.92
CA PHE A 178 -1.75 -7.90 18.74
C PHE A 178 -0.91 -7.21 19.82
N PHE A 179 -0.73 -5.90 19.72
CA PHE A 179 0.13 -5.13 20.63
C PHE A 179 -0.63 -4.03 21.39
N VAL A 180 -1.72 -3.51 20.81
CA VAL A 180 -2.56 -2.49 21.42
C VAL A 180 -4.03 -2.86 21.29
N ASP A 181 -4.81 -2.64 22.36
CA ASP A 181 -6.24 -2.90 22.31
C ASP A 181 -6.98 -1.77 21.56
N ILE A 182 -7.38 -2.07 20.33
CA ILE A 182 -8.16 -1.19 19.47
C ILE A 182 -9.55 -1.76 19.16
N SER A 183 -9.98 -2.78 19.89
CA SER A 183 -11.20 -3.55 19.59
C SER A 183 -12.44 -2.66 19.55
N GLN A 184 -12.61 -1.81 20.56
CA GLN A 184 -13.74 -0.88 20.62
C GLN A 184 -13.71 0.17 19.50
N MET A 185 -12.51 0.61 19.12
CA MET A 185 -12.33 1.57 18.04
C MET A 185 -12.75 0.96 16.70
N VAL A 186 -12.32 -0.28 16.43
CA VAL A 186 -12.72 -1.01 15.21
C VAL A 186 -14.23 -1.22 15.19
N ILE A 187 -14.84 -1.68 16.30
CA ILE A 187 -16.29 -1.87 16.42
C ILE A 187 -17.05 -0.57 16.10
N ASN A 188 -16.61 0.55 16.66
CA ASN A 188 -17.22 1.85 16.39
C ASN A 188 -17.07 2.25 14.93
N MET A 189 -15.85 2.14 14.37
CA MET A 189 -15.58 2.50 12.97
C MET A 189 -16.32 1.61 11.95
N THR A 190 -16.73 0.39 12.33
CA THR A 190 -17.50 -0.52 11.47
C THR A 190 -18.99 -0.58 11.85
N SER A 191 -19.53 0.44 12.53
CA SER A 191 -20.94 0.55 12.92
C SER A 191 -21.66 1.67 12.17
N MET A 192 -22.89 1.39 11.73
CA MET A 192 -23.77 2.39 11.12
C MET A 192 -24.24 3.43 12.15
N GLU A 193 -24.52 3.00 13.37
CA GLU A 193 -24.96 3.84 14.49
C GLU A 193 -23.90 4.87 14.87
N TYR A 194 -22.63 4.45 14.92
CA TYR A 194 -21.52 5.36 15.17
C TYR A 194 -21.34 6.36 14.03
N GLY A 195 -21.46 5.91 12.77
CA GLY A 195 -21.46 6.79 11.60
C GLY A 195 -22.55 7.87 11.65
N GLU A 196 -23.75 7.51 12.09
CA GLU A 196 -24.87 8.44 12.29
C GLU A 196 -24.59 9.48 13.38
N MET A 197 -24.08 9.04 14.54
CA MET A 197 -23.70 9.96 15.61
C MET A 197 -22.67 10.99 15.12
N MET A 198 -21.68 10.54 14.36
CA MET A 198 -20.59 11.39 13.88
C MET A 198 -21.03 12.29 12.73
N ARG A 199 -21.94 11.83 11.86
CA ARG A 199 -22.63 12.67 10.87
C ARG A 199 -23.34 13.85 11.53
N GLY A 200 -23.95 13.65 12.70
CA GLY A 200 -24.63 14.70 13.47
C GLY A 200 -23.71 15.85 13.92
N LEU A 201 -22.39 15.68 13.86
CA LEU A 201 -21.40 16.71 14.19
C LEU A 201 -20.96 17.54 12.97
N ILE A 202 -21.35 17.14 11.75
CA ILE A 202 -21.01 17.85 10.52
C ILE A 202 -21.94 19.06 10.35
N ASP A 203 -21.35 20.26 10.29
CA ASP A 203 -22.05 21.52 10.02
C ASP A 203 -21.87 21.87 8.53
N ASP A 204 -22.95 21.88 7.76
CA ASP A 204 -22.91 22.17 6.32
C ASP A 204 -22.41 23.60 6.00
N SER A 205 -22.36 24.50 6.99
CA SER A 205 -21.94 25.89 6.79
C SER A 205 -20.45 26.14 7.06
N LYS A 206 -19.74 25.22 7.72
CA LYS A 206 -18.35 25.45 8.16
C LYS A 206 -17.56 24.18 8.43
N THR A 207 -16.24 24.31 8.39
CA THR A 207 -15.28 23.32 8.94
C THR A 207 -14.82 23.75 10.34
N GLN A 208 -14.39 22.79 11.15
CA GLN A 208 -13.74 23.04 12.43
C GLN A 208 -12.21 23.17 12.27
N PRO A 209 -11.47 23.71 13.26
CA PRO A 209 -10.00 23.71 13.25
C PRO A 209 -9.43 22.28 13.38
N THR A 210 -8.19 22.05 12.92
CA THR A 210 -7.56 20.71 12.94
C THR A 210 -7.56 20.05 14.32
N SER A 211 -7.42 20.83 15.40
CA SER A 211 -7.46 20.34 16.79
C SER A 211 -8.80 19.72 17.18
N TYR A 212 -9.89 20.07 16.48
CA TYR A 212 -11.18 19.43 16.66
C TYR A 212 -11.15 17.96 16.22
N TYR A 213 -10.31 17.63 15.24
CA TYR A 213 -10.19 16.29 14.67
C TYR A 213 -8.97 15.52 15.22
N ASN A 214 -7.99 16.12 15.91
CA ASN A 214 -6.79 15.41 16.42
C ASN A 214 -5.96 14.68 15.33
N ALA A 215 -5.81 15.27 14.15
CA ALA A 215 -5.11 14.65 13.02
C ALA A 215 -3.59 14.92 13.00
N VAL A 216 -2.81 13.92 12.55
CA VAL A 216 -1.38 13.99 12.19
C VAL A 216 -1.24 13.45 10.76
N THR A 217 -0.44 14.10 9.93
CA THR A 217 -0.30 13.76 8.52
C THR A 217 0.89 12.84 8.27
N ASP A 218 0.69 11.81 7.45
CA ASP A 218 1.75 11.01 6.83
C ASP A 218 1.35 10.67 5.39
N ASN A 219 2.32 10.55 4.49
CA ASN A 219 2.08 10.31 3.06
C ASN A 219 2.96 9.16 2.54
N ALA A 220 2.37 8.24 1.79
CA ALA A 220 3.00 7.01 1.33
C ALA A 220 2.44 6.60 -0.04
N GLY A 221 3.20 5.79 -0.80
CA GLY A 221 2.83 5.25 -2.10
C GLY A 221 2.50 3.76 -2.03
N ASN A 222 1.55 3.30 -2.85
CA ASN A 222 1.16 1.89 -2.94
C ASN A 222 0.77 1.51 -4.38
N SER A 223 0.63 0.21 -4.64
CA SER A 223 0.10 -0.34 -5.89
C SER A 223 -1.07 -1.28 -5.59
N HIS A 224 -2.08 -1.27 -6.46
CA HIS A 224 -3.30 -2.06 -6.30
C HIS A 224 -3.63 -2.84 -7.58
N LEU A 225 -4.08 -4.09 -7.42
CA LEU A 225 -4.50 -4.98 -8.49
C LEU A 225 -5.83 -5.64 -8.13
N SER A 226 -6.78 -5.63 -9.06
CA SER A 226 -8.04 -6.37 -8.99
C SER A 226 -8.12 -7.38 -10.13
N VAL A 227 -8.51 -8.62 -9.81
CA VAL A 227 -8.64 -9.74 -10.77
C VAL A 227 -9.99 -10.40 -10.58
N ILE A 228 -10.68 -10.65 -11.69
CA ILE A 228 -11.88 -11.50 -11.77
C ILE A 228 -11.58 -12.63 -12.76
N ASP A 229 -11.92 -13.86 -12.39
CA ASP A 229 -11.85 -14.99 -13.30
C ASP A 229 -13.23 -15.33 -13.91
N GLY A 230 -13.24 -16.19 -14.92
CA GLY A 230 -14.48 -16.63 -15.59
C GLY A 230 -15.38 -17.53 -14.74
N GLN A 231 -14.92 -17.97 -13.57
CA GLN A 231 -15.67 -18.78 -12.60
C GLN A 231 -16.30 -17.93 -11.49
N GLY A 232 -16.04 -16.62 -11.48
CA GLY A 232 -16.56 -15.69 -10.47
C GLY A 232 -15.66 -15.52 -9.25
N SER A 233 -14.43 -16.07 -9.25
CA SER A 233 -13.44 -15.76 -8.23
C SER A 233 -12.98 -14.32 -8.37
N VAL A 234 -12.91 -13.60 -7.25
CA VAL A 234 -12.47 -12.20 -7.19
C VAL A 234 -11.29 -12.09 -6.25
N VAL A 235 -10.24 -11.39 -6.69
CA VAL A 235 -9.05 -11.13 -5.89
C VAL A 235 -8.74 -9.63 -5.94
N SER A 236 -8.61 -9.01 -4.77
CA SER A 236 -8.23 -7.60 -4.60
C SER A 236 -6.97 -7.55 -3.75
N ILE A 237 -5.85 -7.12 -4.33
CA ILE A 237 -4.53 -7.12 -3.71
C ILE A 237 -3.96 -5.70 -3.71
N THR A 238 -3.52 -5.24 -2.55
CA THR A 238 -2.71 -4.04 -2.40
C THR A 238 -1.34 -4.44 -1.90
N SER A 239 -0.28 -3.93 -2.53
CA SER A 239 1.11 -4.12 -2.09
C SER A 239 1.81 -2.77 -2.00
N ALA A 240 2.67 -2.62 -1.01
CA ALA A 240 3.44 -1.41 -0.79
C ALA A 240 4.78 -1.72 -0.15
N ILE A 241 5.79 -0.92 -0.50
CA ILE A 241 7.08 -0.83 0.19
C ILE A 241 7.16 0.50 0.97
N ASN A 242 6.00 1.02 1.37
CA ASN A 242 5.76 2.31 2.04
C ASN A 242 6.03 3.55 1.15
N THR A 243 7.28 3.80 0.80
CA THR A 243 7.68 4.99 0.02
C THR A 243 8.20 4.58 -1.36
N TYR A 244 8.46 5.54 -2.25
CA TYR A 244 9.12 5.24 -3.52
C TYR A 244 10.49 4.59 -3.25
N PHE A 245 10.66 3.35 -3.75
CA PHE A 245 11.82 2.48 -3.50
C PHE A 245 12.05 2.07 -2.04
N GLY A 246 11.07 2.28 -1.17
CA GLY A 246 11.13 1.87 0.25
C GLY A 246 12.34 2.43 0.99
N SER A 247 13.11 1.53 1.61
CA SER A 247 14.36 1.89 2.31
C SER A 247 15.48 2.36 1.37
N LYS A 248 15.32 2.18 0.06
CA LYS A 248 16.31 2.45 -0.99
C LYS A 248 17.56 1.56 -0.92
N VAL A 249 17.54 0.56 -0.05
CA VAL A 249 18.52 -0.52 0.00
C VAL A 249 18.14 -1.51 -1.10
N SER A 250 19.10 -1.81 -1.98
CA SER A 250 18.94 -2.82 -3.03
C SER A 250 19.86 -3.99 -2.70
N GLU A 251 19.28 -5.18 -2.61
CA GLU A 251 19.99 -6.40 -2.23
C GLU A 251 20.59 -7.11 -3.45
N LEU A 252 21.71 -7.79 -3.23
CA LEU A 252 22.30 -8.78 -4.13
C LEU A 252 22.02 -10.18 -3.57
N ALA A 253 20.75 -10.57 -3.55
CA ALA A 253 20.38 -11.91 -3.07
C ALA A 253 20.71 -12.95 -4.16
N LEU A 254 21.98 -13.37 -4.17
CA LEU A 254 22.58 -14.16 -5.22
C LEU A 254 22.66 -15.65 -4.92
N CYS A 255 22.25 -16.07 -3.72
CA CYS A 255 22.49 -17.41 -3.20
C CYS A 255 23.93 -17.80 -3.50
N SER A 256 24.87 -16.99 -2.97
CA SER A 256 26.31 -17.07 -3.19
C SER A 256 26.77 -18.52 -3.39
N THR A 257 26.94 -18.94 -4.65
CA THR A 257 27.59 -20.22 -4.95
C THR A 257 29.07 -20.03 -4.64
N THR A 258 29.50 -20.53 -3.49
CA THR A 258 30.91 -20.89 -3.27
C THR A 258 31.36 -21.87 -4.34
#